data_AF-A0A842NDH2-F1
#
_entry.id   AF-A0A842NDH2-F1
#
_cell.length_a   1.000
_cell.length_b   1.000
_cell.length_c   1.000
_cell.angle_alpha   90.00
_cell.angle_beta   90.00
_cell.angle_gamma   90.00
#
_symmetry.space_group_name_H-M   'P 1'
#
loop_
_entity.id
_entity.type
_entity.pdbx_description
1 polymer ?
#
loop_
_entity_poly.entity_id
_entity_poly.type
_entity_poly.pdbx_seq_one_letter_code
_entity_poly.pdbx_strand_id
1 'polypeptide(L)'
;PLAIKVAPDGNVWFVESNVGQIAKFDPISEQFTEFENSIWPEGSRTMSWGMDYSSDGAMWYTDGSFDTIWRFDIINEEYTPIQYPVSEEGSLPQKLSIHGSNIIVNDFTGSKITFFDLSQNTDEITYSSIVAPIPNSFTGDFGIDSENNLWYTNWVPETAGLLLKFNIEKYKQDSYLAGIGVDIFLEDYFEVYDFPQDLNTANGLSIDNDDNVWIVDTSSSFFFKFNPNDQTFTKFVTSTPQKSTYGNATGIIKSPISRPYWSQTDMNGNLFFNEQTSNQLAVFNIDNEHLVEYMVPSKNPNWADCEDNSKSNCGVAQIFGFDVTNDNIWFTEWAENKIGVVDIKKPLPFTVSTNVESVILKKGETETISLSINPSSSNIGDINFNSAHTASTITKSSDLLISHNFNNSNEIIVSITANEIALSGDYKLLLGVFNSEVTVSKYIDVIIES
;
A
#
# COMPACT_ATOMS: atom_id res chain seq x y z
N PRO A 1 -16.62 4.63 -4.00
CA PRO A 1 -15.78 5.33 -2.98
C PRO A 1 -14.31 4.97 -3.21
N LEU A 2 -13.37 5.90 -2.95
CA LEU A 2 -11.92 5.64 -3.04
C LEU A 2 -11.29 5.84 -1.66
N ALA A 3 -11.18 7.10 -1.22
CA ALA A 3 -10.69 7.44 0.10
C ALA A 3 -11.69 7.06 1.20
N ILE A 4 -11.16 6.59 2.33
CA ILE A 4 -11.90 6.17 3.52
C ILE A 4 -11.10 6.52 4.76
N LYS A 5 -11.80 6.89 5.83
CA LYS A 5 -11.20 7.20 7.14
C LYS A 5 -12.16 6.82 8.26
N VAL A 6 -11.67 6.17 9.30
CA VAL A 6 -12.41 5.95 10.55
C VAL A 6 -12.13 7.11 11.49
N ALA A 7 -13.18 7.82 11.89
CA ALA A 7 -13.08 8.92 12.84
C ALA A 7 -12.96 8.40 14.29
N PRO A 8 -12.50 9.22 15.26
CA PRO A 8 -12.37 8.81 16.66
C PRO A 8 -13.66 8.35 17.33
N ASP A 9 -14.82 8.73 16.80
CA ASP A 9 -16.14 8.28 17.26
C ASP A 9 -16.52 6.87 16.73
N GLY A 10 -15.67 6.26 15.91
CA GLY A 10 -15.87 4.95 15.30
C GLY A 10 -16.69 4.96 14.00
N ASN A 11 -17.17 6.13 13.56
CA ASN A 11 -17.87 6.26 12.29
C ASN A 11 -16.88 6.18 11.13
N VAL A 12 -17.33 5.56 10.03
CA VAL A 12 -16.52 5.34 8.83
C VAL A 12 -16.94 6.35 7.79
N TRP A 13 -16.02 7.20 7.38
CA TRP A 13 -16.25 8.27 6.42
C TRP A 13 -15.55 7.97 5.11
N PHE A 14 -16.18 8.31 3.99
CA PHE A 14 -15.61 8.08 2.67
C PHE A 14 -16.11 9.10 1.65
N VAL A 15 -15.33 9.31 0.59
CA VAL A 15 -15.68 10.25 -0.49
C VAL A 15 -16.44 9.53 -1.61
N GLU A 16 -17.53 10.15 -2.05
CA GLU A 16 -18.34 9.74 -3.19
C GLU A 16 -17.85 10.39 -4.48
N SER A 17 -16.76 9.84 -5.01
CA SER A 17 -16.04 10.29 -6.21
C SER A 17 -16.87 10.68 -7.45
N ASN A 18 -18.08 10.13 -7.61
CA ASN A 18 -18.96 10.44 -8.75
C ASN A 18 -19.79 11.71 -8.58
N VAL A 19 -19.90 12.23 -7.37
CA VAL A 19 -20.80 13.33 -7.00
C VAL A 19 -20.14 14.36 -6.06
N GLY A 20 -18.89 14.12 -5.63
CA GLY A 20 -18.11 15.07 -4.83
C GLY A 20 -18.61 15.30 -3.41
N GLN A 21 -19.43 14.36 -2.92
CA GLN A 21 -19.97 14.35 -1.58
C GLN A 21 -19.09 13.49 -0.66
N ILE A 22 -19.29 13.66 0.64
CA ILE A 22 -18.85 12.72 1.67
C ILE A 22 -20.05 11.96 2.20
N ALA A 23 -19.83 10.70 2.56
CA ALA A 23 -20.80 9.90 3.28
C ALA A 23 -20.18 9.30 4.54
N LYS A 24 -21.04 9.06 5.51
CA LYS A 24 -20.74 8.44 6.80
C LYS A 24 -21.51 7.14 6.93
N PHE A 25 -20.83 6.10 7.37
CA PHE A 25 -21.41 4.84 7.80
C PHE A 25 -21.22 4.69 9.32
N ASP A 26 -22.33 4.43 10.02
CA ASP A 26 -22.31 4.08 11.45
C ASP A 26 -22.33 2.56 11.59
N PRO A 27 -21.22 1.92 12.03
CA PRO A 27 -21.15 0.47 12.18
C PRO A 27 -22.08 -0.12 13.25
N ILE A 28 -22.61 0.69 14.18
CA ILE A 28 -23.51 0.23 15.25
C ILE A 28 -24.95 0.13 14.74
N SER A 29 -25.42 1.16 14.03
CA SER A 29 -26.78 1.19 13.48
C SER A 29 -26.87 0.63 12.05
N GLU A 30 -25.72 0.39 11.41
CA GLU A 30 -25.58 -0.04 10.02
C GLU A 30 -26.27 0.92 9.03
N GLN A 31 -26.26 2.22 9.32
CA GLN A 31 -26.89 3.25 8.50
C GLN A 31 -25.87 4.14 7.79
N PHE A 32 -26.20 4.53 6.57
CA PHE A 32 -25.49 5.56 5.81
C PHE A 32 -26.14 6.93 6.02
N THR A 33 -25.32 7.97 6.06
CA THR A 33 -25.73 9.38 6.00
C THR A 33 -24.88 10.06 4.93
N GLU A 34 -25.53 10.63 3.92
CA GLU A 34 -24.89 11.38 2.84
C GLU A 34 -25.02 12.88 3.11
N PHE A 35 -23.96 13.65 2.82
CA PHE A 35 -23.96 15.09 3.02
C PHE A 35 -23.81 15.79 1.67
N GLU A 36 -24.84 16.54 1.26
CA GLU A 36 -24.89 17.14 -0.06
C GLU A 36 -23.86 18.27 -0.23
N ASN A 37 -23.04 18.19 -1.29
CA ASN A 37 -22.11 19.24 -1.65
C ASN A 37 -22.72 20.18 -2.72
N SER A 38 -23.49 21.17 -2.27
CA SER A 38 -24.20 22.11 -3.16
C SER A 38 -23.28 23.01 -4.01
N ILE A 39 -21.99 23.08 -3.69
CA ILE A 39 -20.98 23.85 -4.45
C ILE A 39 -20.16 22.97 -5.40
N TRP A 40 -20.41 21.66 -5.42
CA TRP A 40 -19.78 20.74 -6.38
C TRP A 40 -20.29 21.03 -7.81
N PRO A 41 -19.40 21.10 -8.82
CA PRO A 41 -19.84 21.34 -10.19
C PRO A 41 -20.72 20.21 -10.74
N GLU A 42 -21.88 20.56 -11.32
CA GLU A 42 -22.87 19.59 -11.81
C GLU A 42 -22.27 18.59 -12.82
N GLY A 43 -22.54 17.30 -12.61
CA GLY A 43 -22.08 16.20 -13.48
C GLY A 43 -20.59 15.87 -13.40
N SER A 44 -19.84 16.56 -12.53
CA SER A 44 -18.40 16.36 -12.39
C SER A 44 -18.04 15.18 -11.51
N ARG A 45 -16.88 14.59 -11.78
CA ARG A 45 -16.35 13.41 -11.08
C ARG A 45 -14.88 13.59 -10.78
N THR A 46 -14.41 13.02 -9.68
CA THR A 46 -13.01 13.06 -9.29
C THR A 46 -12.59 11.75 -8.64
N MET A 47 -11.33 11.36 -8.81
CA MET A 47 -10.74 10.26 -8.05
C MET A 47 -10.06 10.84 -6.79
N SER A 48 -10.83 11.02 -5.73
CA SER A 48 -10.31 11.43 -4.41
C SER A 48 -9.59 10.27 -3.73
N TRP A 49 -8.27 10.35 -3.66
CA TRP A 49 -7.40 9.28 -3.12
C TRP A 49 -7.06 9.45 -1.64
N GLY A 50 -7.06 10.69 -1.14
CA GLY A 50 -6.62 11.04 0.20
C GLY A 50 -7.78 11.56 1.04
N MET A 51 -7.83 11.13 2.30
CA MET A 51 -8.76 11.62 3.30
C MET A 51 -8.17 11.49 4.69
N ASP A 52 -8.38 12.49 5.53
CA ASP A 52 -8.00 12.43 6.94
C ASP A 52 -8.91 13.27 7.83
N TYR A 53 -8.91 12.96 9.12
CA TYR A 53 -9.70 13.63 10.14
C TYR A 53 -8.82 14.60 10.94
N SER A 54 -9.34 15.80 11.19
CA SER A 54 -8.70 16.80 12.04
C SER A 54 -9.43 16.99 13.37
N SER A 55 -8.68 17.34 14.42
CA SER A 55 -9.19 17.47 15.79
C SER A 55 -10.21 18.60 15.99
N ASP A 56 -10.34 19.52 15.04
CA ASP A 56 -11.37 20.56 15.03
C ASP A 56 -12.75 20.03 14.56
N GLY A 57 -12.85 18.73 14.25
CA GLY A 57 -14.07 18.13 13.75
C GLY A 57 -14.25 18.24 12.25
N ALA A 58 -13.19 18.50 11.48
CA ALA A 58 -13.29 18.48 10.02
C ALA A 58 -12.72 17.21 9.38
N MET A 59 -13.36 16.79 8.30
CA MET A 59 -12.84 15.82 7.34
C MET A 59 -12.17 16.56 6.19
N TRP A 60 -10.96 16.17 5.87
CA TRP A 60 -10.18 16.73 4.77
C TRP A 60 -10.01 15.70 3.68
N TYR A 61 -10.18 16.08 2.42
CA TYR A 61 -9.98 15.15 1.31
C TYR A 61 -9.47 15.84 0.05
N THR A 62 -8.74 15.08 -0.76
CA THR A 62 -8.16 15.59 -2.01
C THR A 62 -9.13 15.50 -3.17
N ASP A 63 -9.01 16.45 -4.09
CA ASP A 63 -9.74 16.47 -5.35
C ASP A 63 -8.78 16.79 -6.49
N GLY A 64 -8.33 15.73 -7.14
CA GLY A 64 -7.34 15.80 -8.20
C GLY A 64 -7.88 16.29 -9.55
N SER A 65 -9.21 16.37 -9.74
CA SER A 65 -9.78 16.84 -11.02
C SER A 65 -9.96 18.36 -11.06
N PHE A 66 -10.00 19.00 -9.90
CA PHE A 66 -10.23 20.45 -9.76
C PHE A 66 -9.08 21.16 -9.03
N ASP A 67 -7.94 20.50 -8.85
CA ASP A 67 -6.79 21.04 -8.12
C ASP A 67 -7.22 21.68 -6.79
N THR A 68 -7.95 20.91 -5.98
CA THR A 68 -8.60 21.39 -4.76
C THR A 68 -8.38 20.40 -3.61
N ILE A 69 -8.31 20.91 -2.39
CA ILE A 69 -8.53 20.15 -1.17
C ILE A 69 -9.83 20.63 -0.56
N TRP A 70 -10.64 19.71 -0.08
CA TRP A 70 -11.91 20.02 0.55
C TRP A 70 -11.81 19.83 2.05
N ARG A 71 -12.39 20.77 2.78
CA ARG A 71 -12.69 20.67 4.20
C ARG A 71 -14.19 20.48 4.36
N PHE A 72 -14.62 19.48 5.12
CA PHE A 72 -15.99 19.27 5.52
C PHE A 72 -16.10 19.33 7.04
N ASP A 73 -16.80 20.35 7.55
CA ASP A 73 -17.08 20.51 8.98
C ASP A 73 -18.21 19.55 9.39
N ILE A 74 -17.93 18.55 10.22
CA ILE A 74 -18.93 17.53 10.58
C ILE A 74 -20.01 18.04 11.55
N ILE A 75 -19.77 19.19 12.20
CA ILE A 75 -20.70 19.77 13.18
C ILE A 75 -21.71 20.65 12.46
N ASN A 76 -21.22 21.49 11.55
CA ASN A 76 -22.05 22.43 10.78
C ASN A 76 -22.54 21.84 9.44
N GLU A 77 -22.00 20.69 9.03
CA GLU A 77 -22.27 20.02 7.76
C GLU A 77 -21.96 20.93 6.56
N GLU A 78 -20.84 21.65 6.64
CA GLU A 78 -20.45 22.67 5.66
C GLU A 78 -19.17 22.29 4.90
N TYR A 79 -19.21 22.45 3.57
CA TYR A 79 -18.07 22.26 2.69
C TYR A 79 -17.33 23.58 2.46
N THR A 80 -16.00 23.53 2.53
CA THR A 80 -15.12 24.64 2.16
C THR A 80 -14.07 24.14 1.16
N PRO A 81 -14.06 24.65 -0.08
CA PRO A 81 -13.03 24.32 -1.05
C PRO A 81 -11.80 25.18 -0.81
N ILE A 82 -10.62 24.56 -0.87
CA ILE A 82 -9.33 25.22 -0.72
C ILE A 82 -8.51 24.91 -1.96
N GLN A 83 -8.18 25.96 -2.70
CA GLN A 83 -7.48 25.82 -3.97
C GLN A 83 -6.07 25.28 -3.73
N TYR A 84 -5.71 24.22 -4.46
CA TYR A 84 -4.40 23.61 -4.36
C TYR A 84 -3.40 24.40 -5.21
N PRO A 85 -2.18 24.68 -4.72
CA PRO A 85 -1.19 25.39 -5.50
C PRO A 85 -0.75 24.55 -6.70
N VAL A 86 -1.20 24.91 -7.89
CA VAL A 86 -0.92 24.17 -9.13
C VAL A 86 0.54 24.37 -9.56
N SER A 87 1.20 23.30 -9.99
CA SER A 87 2.53 23.37 -10.64
C SER A 87 2.39 23.67 -12.14
N GLU A 88 3.42 24.23 -12.78
CA GLU A 88 3.41 24.47 -14.24
C GLU A 88 3.19 23.17 -15.06
N GLU A 89 3.66 22.04 -14.53
CA GLU A 89 3.54 20.71 -15.13
C GLU A 89 2.16 20.05 -14.88
N GLY A 90 1.25 20.74 -14.18
CA GLY A 90 -0.02 20.23 -13.68
C GLY A 90 0.09 19.70 -12.25
N SER A 91 -1.06 19.42 -11.62
CA SER A 91 -1.12 18.85 -10.27
C SER A 91 -2.10 17.69 -10.18
N LEU A 92 -1.84 16.79 -9.24
CA LEU A 92 -2.75 15.75 -8.79
C LEU A 92 -2.54 15.59 -7.28
N PRO A 93 -3.16 16.43 -6.43
CA PRO A 93 -3.17 16.19 -4.99
C PRO A 93 -3.77 14.80 -4.73
N GLN A 94 -2.95 13.87 -4.27
CA GLN A 94 -3.31 12.45 -4.22
C GLN A 94 -3.61 12.02 -2.78
N LYS A 95 -2.58 11.71 -1.99
CA LYS A 95 -2.69 11.36 -0.58
C LYS A 95 -2.62 12.62 0.28
N LEU A 96 -3.37 12.58 1.38
CA LEU A 96 -3.41 13.63 2.39
C LEU A 96 -3.30 12.98 3.76
N SER A 97 -2.50 13.56 4.64
CA SER A 97 -2.43 13.21 6.05
C SER A 97 -2.21 14.45 6.90
N ILE A 98 -2.76 14.44 8.11
CA ILE A 98 -2.66 15.52 9.08
C ILE A 98 -1.64 15.13 10.15
N HIS A 99 -0.59 15.93 10.28
CA HIS A 99 0.44 15.77 11.29
C HIS A 99 0.62 17.06 12.09
N GLY A 100 0.22 17.01 13.37
CA GLY A 100 0.17 18.19 14.24
C GLY A 100 -0.77 19.25 13.66
N SER A 101 -0.24 20.43 13.35
CA SER A 101 -0.99 21.52 12.72
C SER A 101 -0.84 21.57 11.20
N ASN A 102 -0.23 20.56 10.55
CA ASN A 102 -0.02 20.58 9.11
C ASN A 102 -0.88 19.53 8.42
N ILE A 103 -1.56 19.93 7.36
CA ILE A 103 -2.00 19.00 6.32
C ILE A 103 -0.83 18.84 5.35
N ILE A 104 -0.41 17.60 5.11
CA ILE A 104 0.63 17.27 4.14
C ILE A 104 -0.04 16.55 2.99
N VAL A 105 0.29 16.97 1.77
CA VAL A 105 -0.29 16.41 0.53
C VAL A 105 0.81 16.17 -0.48
N ASN A 106 0.90 14.94 -1.00
CA ASN A 106 1.73 14.70 -2.19
C ASN A 106 1.00 15.15 -3.44
N ASP A 107 1.70 15.90 -4.27
CA ASP A 107 1.27 16.21 -5.62
C ASP A 107 1.84 15.15 -6.56
N PHE A 108 1.02 14.16 -6.88
CA PHE A 108 1.48 12.96 -7.56
C PHE A 108 2.12 13.26 -8.92
N THR A 109 1.58 14.21 -9.69
CA THR A 109 2.15 14.59 -11.00
C THR A 109 2.96 15.87 -10.96
N GLY A 110 2.78 16.72 -9.93
CA GLY A 110 3.44 18.02 -9.83
C GLY A 110 4.83 17.99 -9.17
N SER A 111 5.41 16.81 -8.95
CA SER A 111 6.77 16.61 -8.43
C SER A 111 7.05 17.33 -7.09
N LYS A 112 6.08 17.36 -6.15
CA LYS A 112 6.23 18.09 -4.88
C LYS A 112 5.40 17.53 -3.74
N ILE A 113 5.76 17.94 -2.52
CA ILE A 113 4.92 17.83 -1.32
C ILE A 113 4.49 19.23 -0.89
N THR A 114 3.22 19.41 -0.53
CA THR A 114 2.67 20.68 -0.05
C THR A 114 2.19 20.55 1.39
N PHE A 115 2.55 21.53 2.21
CA PHE A 115 2.14 21.67 3.61
C PHE A 115 1.15 22.83 3.72
N PHE A 116 -0.01 22.58 4.34
CA PHE A 116 -0.99 23.61 4.71
C PHE A 116 -1.03 23.75 6.24
N ASP A 117 -0.93 24.99 6.73
CA ASP A 117 -0.92 25.27 8.17
C ASP A 117 -2.34 25.52 8.70
N LEU A 118 -2.80 24.65 9.60
CA LEU A 118 -4.09 24.71 10.27
C LEU A 118 -4.13 25.67 11.45
N SER A 119 -2.98 26.14 11.94
CA SER A 119 -2.93 26.93 13.18
C SER A 119 -3.41 28.38 13.03
N GLN A 120 -3.56 28.86 11.79
CA GLN A 120 -3.94 30.23 11.53
C GLN A 120 -5.47 30.37 11.55
N ASN A 121 -5.98 31.09 12.57
CA ASN A 121 -7.37 31.58 12.64
C ASN A 121 -7.60 32.71 11.61
N THR A 122 -7.25 32.47 10.35
CA THR A 122 -7.44 33.38 9.23
C THR A 122 -8.39 32.73 8.23
N ASP A 123 -9.17 33.55 7.52
CA ASP A 123 -10.07 33.08 6.45
C ASP A 123 -9.30 32.41 5.30
N GLU A 124 -7.98 32.60 5.22
CA GLU A 124 -7.08 31.98 4.25
C GLU A 124 -6.08 31.04 4.93
N ILE A 125 -5.98 29.81 4.43
CA ILE A 125 -4.98 28.82 4.86
C ILE A 125 -3.69 29.06 4.10
N THR A 126 -2.59 29.28 4.83
CA THR A 126 -1.26 29.43 4.22
C THR A 126 -0.67 28.07 3.87
N TYR A 127 0.08 28.00 2.76
CA TYR A 127 0.79 26.80 2.34
C TYR A 127 2.26 27.07 2.01
N SER A 128 3.04 26.00 2.00
CA SER A 128 4.40 25.95 1.45
C SER A 128 4.59 24.63 0.71
N SER A 129 5.49 24.59 -0.28
CA SER A 129 5.78 23.36 -1.01
C SER A 129 7.28 23.08 -1.08
N ILE A 130 7.64 21.80 -1.06
CA ILE A 130 8.98 21.30 -1.35
C ILE A 130 8.96 20.56 -2.67
N VAL A 131 9.82 20.97 -3.60
CA VAL A 131 9.91 20.36 -4.93
C VAL A 131 10.89 19.19 -4.86
N ALA A 132 10.52 18.08 -5.48
CA ALA A 132 11.35 16.89 -5.53
C ALA A 132 12.52 17.07 -6.53
N PRO A 133 13.67 16.40 -6.33
CA PRO A 133 14.86 16.61 -7.15
C PRO A 133 14.73 16.16 -8.62
N ILE A 134 13.87 15.16 -8.91
CA ILE A 134 13.67 14.70 -10.30
C ILE A 134 12.53 15.53 -10.91
N PRO A 135 12.76 16.32 -11.97
CA PRO A 135 11.68 17.04 -12.65
C PRO A 135 10.80 16.08 -13.47
N ASN A 136 9.54 16.43 -13.75
CA ASN A 136 8.61 15.62 -14.54
C ASN A 136 8.47 14.17 -14.01
N SER A 137 8.42 14.03 -12.70
CA SER A 137 8.39 12.75 -11.99
C SER A 137 7.11 12.59 -11.18
N PHE A 138 6.89 11.37 -10.70
CA PHE A 138 5.83 11.08 -9.75
C PHE A 138 6.33 11.26 -8.33
N THR A 139 5.53 11.90 -7.49
CA THR A 139 5.76 11.94 -6.04
C THR A 139 4.76 11.02 -5.38
N GLY A 140 5.21 9.87 -4.86
CA GLY A 140 4.32 8.90 -4.23
C GLY A 140 3.89 9.31 -2.82
N ASP A 141 3.40 8.33 -2.07
CA ASP A 141 3.01 8.49 -0.68
C ASP A 141 4.22 8.86 0.20
N PHE A 142 3.91 9.27 1.42
CA PHE A 142 4.87 9.80 2.38
C PHE A 142 4.58 9.32 3.80
N GLY A 143 5.56 9.43 4.67
CA GLY A 143 5.48 9.07 6.08
C GLY A 143 6.41 9.94 6.91
N ILE A 144 6.17 9.99 8.21
CA ILE A 144 6.97 10.79 9.14
C ILE A 144 7.61 9.84 10.14
N ASP A 145 8.92 9.98 10.35
CA ASP A 145 9.67 9.20 11.33
C ASP A 145 9.58 9.79 12.74
N SER A 146 10.11 9.07 13.72
CA SER A 146 10.08 9.47 15.14
C SER A 146 10.82 10.79 15.43
N GLU A 147 11.72 11.21 14.52
CA GLU A 147 12.47 12.46 14.58
C GLU A 147 11.79 13.61 13.80
N ASN A 148 10.56 13.40 13.31
CA ASN A 148 9.77 14.35 12.53
C ASN A 148 10.40 14.70 11.17
N ASN A 149 11.17 13.79 10.57
CA ASN A 149 11.58 13.89 9.17
C ASN A 149 10.49 13.30 8.27
N LEU A 150 10.30 13.93 7.12
CA LEU A 150 9.38 13.45 6.08
C LEU A 150 10.13 12.51 5.13
N TRP A 151 9.64 11.29 5.02
CA TRP A 151 10.07 10.31 4.03
C TRP A 151 9.06 10.24 2.88
N TYR A 152 9.52 10.26 1.63
CA TYR A 152 8.64 10.11 0.48
C TYR A 152 9.39 9.59 -0.75
N THR A 153 8.64 9.08 -1.71
CA THR A 153 9.19 8.52 -2.95
C THR A 153 9.09 9.51 -4.11
N ASN A 154 10.12 9.53 -4.94
CA ASN A 154 10.14 10.32 -6.17
C ASN A 154 10.69 9.50 -7.34
N TRP A 155 9.89 9.27 -8.38
CA TRP A 155 10.26 8.28 -9.40
C TRP A 155 9.72 8.58 -10.79
N VAL A 156 10.43 8.08 -11.80
CA VAL A 156 10.05 8.10 -13.22
C VAL A 156 9.97 6.64 -13.67
N PRO A 157 8.83 6.20 -14.24
CA PRO A 157 8.63 4.81 -14.62
C PRO A 157 9.80 4.26 -15.44
N GLU A 158 10.25 3.06 -15.07
CA GLU A 158 11.30 2.29 -15.77
C GLU A 158 12.65 3.02 -15.93
N THR A 159 12.85 4.16 -15.27
CA THR A 159 14.01 5.04 -15.51
C THR A 159 14.84 5.27 -14.26
N ALA A 160 14.25 5.87 -13.23
CA ALA A 160 14.95 6.26 -12.01
C ALA A 160 13.96 6.41 -10.87
N GLY A 161 14.43 6.23 -9.64
CA GLY A 161 13.64 6.55 -8.45
C GLY A 161 14.51 6.74 -7.23
N LEU A 162 14.03 7.60 -6.34
CA LEU A 162 14.71 8.05 -5.13
C LEU A 162 13.77 7.91 -3.93
N LEU A 163 14.32 7.45 -2.82
CA LEU A 163 13.76 7.65 -1.49
C LEU A 163 14.38 8.93 -0.92
N LEU A 164 13.53 9.85 -0.48
CA LEU A 164 13.94 11.15 0.02
C LEU A 164 13.56 11.26 1.50
N LYS A 165 14.53 11.64 2.34
CA LYS A 165 14.32 12.03 3.73
C LYS A 165 14.51 13.53 3.83
N PHE A 166 13.48 14.25 4.26
CA PHE A 166 13.48 15.70 4.38
C PHE A 166 13.34 16.13 5.84
N ASN A 167 14.30 16.94 6.32
CA ASN A 167 14.29 17.44 7.69
C ASN A 167 13.35 18.66 7.83
N ILE A 168 12.10 18.41 8.22
CA ILE A 168 11.07 19.44 8.35
C ILE A 168 11.46 20.52 9.36
N GLU A 169 11.94 20.11 10.54
CA GLU A 169 12.22 21.04 11.65
C GLU A 169 13.38 21.96 11.33
N LYS A 170 14.45 21.44 10.76
CA LYS A 170 15.60 22.24 10.32
C LYS A 170 15.18 23.22 9.22
N TYR A 171 14.41 22.78 8.23
CA TYR A 171 13.92 23.67 7.18
C TYR A 171 13.04 24.79 7.75
N LYS A 172 12.11 24.48 8.66
CA LYS A 172 11.28 25.48 9.34
C LYS A 172 12.13 26.47 10.13
N GLN A 173 13.12 25.97 10.87
CA GLN A 173 14.04 26.84 11.61
C GLN A 173 14.82 27.72 10.65
N ASP A 174 15.40 27.22 9.57
CA ASP A 174 16.22 28.04 8.68
C ASP A 174 15.38 28.91 7.73
N SER A 175 14.08 28.66 7.57
CA SER A 175 13.20 29.45 6.70
C SER A 175 13.13 30.94 7.05
N TYR A 176 13.34 31.33 8.33
CA TYR A 176 13.43 32.76 8.69
C TYR A 176 14.67 33.43 8.11
N LEU A 177 15.74 32.67 7.83
CA LEU A 177 16.98 33.18 7.24
C LEU A 177 16.72 33.69 5.82
N ALA A 178 15.87 33.00 5.06
CA ALA A 178 15.42 33.47 3.75
C ALA A 178 14.71 34.83 3.86
N GLY A 179 13.90 35.02 4.91
CA GLY A 179 13.20 36.28 5.20
C GLY A 179 14.12 37.47 5.49
N ILE A 180 15.37 37.22 5.90
CA ILE A 180 16.40 38.26 6.14
C ILE A 180 17.47 38.32 5.04
N GLY A 181 17.23 37.68 3.89
CA GLY A 181 18.08 37.74 2.70
C GLY A 181 19.29 36.81 2.72
N VAL A 182 19.26 35.74 3.51
CA VAL A 182 20.25 34.66 3.47
C VAL A 182 19.75 33.57 2.53
N ASP A 183 20.57 33.18 1.56
CA ASP A 183 20.25 32.08 0.65
C ASP A 183 20.23 30.75 1.41
N ILE A 184 19.15 30.00 1.26
CA ILE A 184 19.02 28.61 1.74
C ILE A 184 18.74 27.71 0.53
N PHE A 185 19.40 26.56 0.48
CA PHE A 185 19.27 25.58 -0.60
C PHE A 185 18.46 24.38 -0.10
N LEU A 186 17.41 23.99 -0.83
CA LEU A 186 16.52 22.88 -0.43
C LEU A 186 17.29 21.57 -0.26
N GLU A 187 18.34 21.39 -1.05
CA GLU A 187 19.22 20.23 -1.05
C GLU A 187 19.93 20.02 0.32
N ASP A 188 20.14 21.09 1.10
CA ASP A 188 20.78 21.02 2.43
C ASP A 188 19.91 20.37 3.52
N TYR A 189 18.66 20.06 3.18
CA TYR A 189 17.67 19.44 4.07
C TYR A 189 17.27 18.03 3.62
N PHE A 190 17.85 17.53 2.52
CA PHE A 190 17.58 16.20 1.98
C PHE A 190 18.70 15.21 2.27
N GLU A 191 18.32 13.99 2.65
CA GLU A 191 19.11 12.79 2.38
C GLU A 191 18.41 12.00 1.26
N VAL A 192 19.20 11.43 0.36
CA VAL A 192 18.71 10.83 -0.89
C VAL A 192 19.28 9.42 -1.03
N TYR A 193 18.41 8.47 -1.34
CA TYR A 193 18.78 7.07 -1.51
C TYR A 193 18.24 6.54 -2.84
N ASP A 194 19.11 5.96 -3.67
CA ASP A 194 18.73 5.38 -4.96
C ASP A 194 17.88 4.12 -4.77
N PHE A 195 16.83 3.98 -5.57
CA PHE A 195 16.03 2.75 -5.59
C PHE A 195 16.82 1.56 -6.16
N PRO A 196 16.57 0.34 -5.64
CA PRO A 196 17.01 -0.87 -6.31
C PRO A 196 16.31 -0.99 -7.67
N GLN A 197 16.95 -1.67 -8.63
CA GLN A 197 16.48 -1.82 -10.01
C GLN A 197 15.04 -2.37 -10.13
N ASP A 198 14.61 -3.19 -9.19
CA ASP A 198 13.29 -3.83 -9.22
C ASP A 198 12.18 -2.94 -8.64
N LEU A 199 12.50 -1.84 -7.95
CA LEU A 199 11.51 -0.90 -7.39
C LEU A 199 11.19 0.19 -8.43
N ASN A 200 10.13 -0.04 -9.22
CA ASN A 200 9.82 0.78 -10.38
C ASN A 200 8.65 1.76 -10.18
N THR A 201 7.66 1.39 -9.37
CA THR A 201 6.41 2.16 -9.21
C THR A 201 6.07 2.31 -7.73
N ALA A 202 6.92 3.05 -7.02
CA ALA A 202 6.91 3.20 -5.57
C ALA A 202 5.78 4.14 -5.09
N ASN A 203 4.54 3.67 -5.15
CA ASN A 203 3.38 4.53 -4.92
C ASN A 203 3.00 4.65 -3.45
N GLY A 204 3.01 3.55 -2.67
CA GLY A 204 2.67 3.56 -1.25
C GLY A 204 3.92 3.50 -0.36
N LEU A 205 3.87 4.19 0.77
CA LEU A 205 4.95 4.29 1.74
C LEU A 205 4.39 4.33 3.17
N SER A 206 5.09 3.72 4.12
CA SER A 206 4.80 3.82 5.55
C SER A 206 6.08 3.66 6.37
N ILE A 207 6.06 4.12 7.62
CA ILE A 207 7.21 4.07 8.54
C ILE A 207 6.85 3.19 9.73
N ASP A 208 7.70 2.22 10.07
CA ASP A 208 7.48 1.39 11.27
C ASP A 208 8.05 2.03 12.55
N ASN A 209 7.82 1.39 13.71
CA ASN A 209 8.24 1.93 15.00
C ASN A 209 9.77 2.02 15.19
N ASP A 210 10.53 1.35 14.33
CA ASP A 210 11.99 1.37 14.33
C ASP A 210 12.53 2.31 13.23
N ASP A 211 11.67 3.19 12.69
CA ASP A 211 11.94 4.14 11.62
C ASP A 211 12.40 3.50 10.29
N ASN A 212 12.12 2.21 10.08
CA ASN A 212 12.32 1.62 8.76
C ASN A 212 11.21 2.07 7.81
N VAL A 213 11.58 2.27 6.54
CA VAL A 213 10.66 2.71 5.50
C VAL A 213 10.16 1.51 4.71
N TRP A 214 8.86 1.32 4.68
CA TRP A 214 8.19 0.29 3.89
C TRP A 214 7.60 0.89 2.63
N ILE A 215 7.89 0.29 1.48
CA ILE A 215 7.50 0.79 0.17
C ILE A 215 6.84 -0.33 -0.63
N VAL A 216 5.67 -0.07 -1.21
CA VAL A 216 4.99 -1.03 -2.09
C VAL A 216 5.17 -0.65 -3.57
N ASP A 217 5.48 -1.65 -4.41
CA ASP A 217 5.62 -1.46 -5.86
C ASP A 217 4.35 -1.88 -6.59
N THR A 218 3.59 -0.88 -7.04
CA THR A 218 2.29 -1.07 -7.70
C THR A 218 2.38 -1.75 -9.07
N SER A 219 3.57 -1.80 -9.68
CA SER A 219 3.77 -2.49 -10.96
C SER A 219 4.09 -3.97 -10.83
N SER A 220 4.25 -4.48 -9.61
CA SER A 220 4.67 -5.85 -9.36
C SER A 220 3.88 -6.50 -8.21
N SER A 221 4.43 -7.57 -7.66
CA SER A 221 3.98 -8.18 -6.39
C SER A 221 4.98 -7.90 -5.27
N PHE A 222 5.90 -6.94 -5.46
CA PHE A 222 6.98 -6.69 -4.52
C PHE A 222 6.65 -5.55 -3.56
N PHE A 223 7.24 -5.63 -2.37
CA PHE A 223 7.35 -4.56 -1.43
C PHE A 223 8.72 -4.61 -0.78
N PHE A 224 9.18 -3.50 -0.24
CA PHE A 224 10.56 -3.30 0.17
C PHE A 224 10.60 -2.69 1.56
N LYS A 225 11.58 -3.13 2.36
CA LYS A 225 12.01 -2.46 3.59
C LYS A 225 13.30 -1.72 3.30
N PHE A 226 13.38 -0.45 3.65
CA PHE A 226 14.62 0.30 3.71
C PHE A 226 14.99 0.55 5.18
N ASN A 227 16.18 0.13 5.58
CA ASN A 227 16.71 0.39 6.92
C ASN A 227 17.65 1.61 6.86
N PRO A 228 17.29 2.75 7.48
CA PRO A 228 18.12 3.96 7.41
C PRO A 228 19.47 3.82 8.14
N ASN A 229 19.62 2.86 9.06
CA ASN A 229 20.85 2.69 9.83
C ASN A 229 21.99 2.09 9.00
N ASP A 230 21.67 1.12 8.14
CA ASP A 230 22.64 0.44 7.26
C ASP A 230 22.47 0.79 5.78
N GLN A 231 21.44 1.57 5.45
CA GLN A 231 21.11 2.05 4.11
C GLN A 231 20.85 0.92 3.11
N THR A 232 20.27 -0.19 3.58
CA THR A 232 19.98 -1.36 2.75
C THR A 232 18.49 -1.52 2.45
N PHE A 233 18.21 -2.05 1.26
CA PHE A 233 16.88 -2.47 0.85
C PHE A 233 16.73 -3.99 0.97
N THR A 234 15.72 -4.45 1.69
CA THR A 234 15.27 -5.85 1.69
C THR A 234 14.01 -5.96 0.86
N LYS A 235 14.04 -6.84 -0.15
CA LYS A 235 12.93 -7.09 -1.06
C LYS A 235 12.07 -8.25 -0.55
N PHE A 236 10.75 -8.10 -0.63
CA PHE A 236 9.74 -9.11 -0.30
C PHE A 236 8.76 -9.28 -1.46
N VAL A 237 7.86 -10.28 -1.37
CA VAL A 237 6.90 -10.61 -2.44
C VAL A 237 5.59 -11.14 -1.87
N THR A 238 4.44 -10.65 -2.32
CA THR A 238 3.12 -11.16 -1.91
C THR A 238 2.86 -12.57 -2.46
N SER A 239 1.76 -13.20 -2.07
CA SER A 239 1.34 -14.46 -2.68
C SER A 239 1.03 -14.29 -4.17
N THR A 240 1.14 -15.40 -4.92
CA THR A 240 0.70 -15.39 -6.32
C THR A 240 -0.82 -15.21 -6.35
N PRO A 241 -1.37 -14.23 -7.09
CA PRO A 241 -2.81 -14.00 -7.15
C PRO A 241 -3.58 -15.25 -7.58
N GLN A 242 -4.75 -15.45 -6.98
CA GLN A 242 -5.62 -16.57 -7.31
C GLN A 242 -6.28 -16.36 -8.67
N LYS A 243 -6.41 -17.41 -9.50
CA LYS A 243 -7.04 -17.32 -10.84
C LYS A 243 -8.46 -16.73 -10.80
N SER A 244 -9.16 -16.89 -9.68
CA SER A 244 -10.49 -16.30 -9.44
C SER A 244 -10.49 -14.77 -9.39
N THR A 245 -9.34 -14.10 -9.26
CA THR A 245 -9.30 -12.63 -9.16
C THR A 245 -9.00 -11.98 -10.50
N TYR A 246 -8.07 -12.55 -11.28
CA TYR A 246 -7.64 -11.98 -12.56
C TYR A 246 -8.18 -12.70 -13.79
N GLY A 247 -8.69 -13.93 -13.64
CA GLY A 247 -9.13 -14.76 -14.75
C GLY A 247 -7.95 -15.36 -15.53
N ASN A 248 -8.07 -15.41 -16.86
CA ASN A 248 -7.06 -15.65 -17.92
C ASN A 248 -7.74 -16.35 -19.12
N ALA A 249 -8.96 -15.93 -19.46
CA ALA A 249 -9.75 -16.53 -20.53
C ALA A 249 -9.07 -16.36 -21.90
N THR A 250 -8.41 -15.22 -22.13
CA THR A 250 -7.64 -14.96 -23.35
C THR A 250 -6.29 -15.68 -23.38
N GLY A 251 -5.78 -16.10 -22.23
CA GLY A 251 -4.44 -16.67 -22.09
C GLY A 251 -3.31 -15.64 -22.15
N ILE A 252 -3.60 -14.33 -22.18
CA ILE A 252 -2.61 -13.26 -22.26
C ILE A 252 -1.83 -13.11 -20.95
N ILE A 253 -2.46 -13.37 -19.81
CA ILE A 253 -1.84 -13.20 -18.50
C ILE A 253 -0.90 -14.38 -18.23
N LYS A 254 0.41 -14.15 -18.34
CA LYS A 254 1.44 -15.17 -18.12
C LYS A 254 1.99 -15.15 -16.69
N SER A 255 2.07 -13.97 -16.09
CA SER A 255 2.54 -13.76 -14.72
C SER A 255 1.54 -12.81 -14.05
N PRO A 256 0.60 -13.33 -13.24
CA PRO A 256 -0.31 -12.47 -12.50
C PRO A 256 0.46 -11.77 -11.37
N ILE A 257 0.21 -10.47 -11.21
CA ILE A 257 0.79 -9.63 -10.15
C ILE A 257 -0.32 -9.16 -9.19
N SER A 258 0.01 -8.93 -7.92
CA SER A 258 -0.97 -8.53 -6.89
C SER A 258 -1.23 -7.03 -6.84
N ARG A 259 -0.24 -6.21 -7.26
CA ARG A 259 -0.31 -4.74 -7.30
C ARG A 259 -0.63 -4.15 -5.92
N PRO A 260 0.27 -4.29 -4.94
CA PRO A 260 0.13 -3.59 -3.67
C PRO A 260 0.15 -2.07 -3.92
N TYR A 261 -0.68 -1.29 -3.22
CA TYR A 261 -0.88 0.13 -3.57
C TYR A 261 -0.68 1.12 -2.43
N TRP A 262 -1.47 1.07 -1.36
CA TRP A 262 -1.21 1.85 -0.13
C TRP A 262 -0.60 0.94 0.92
N SER A 263 0.10 1.55 1.86
CA SER A 263 0.60 0.87 3.04
C SER A 263 0.33 1.68 4.31
N GLN A 264 0.13 0.99 5.43
CA GLN A 264 0.03 1.58 6.77
C GLN A 264 0.70 0.65 7.76
N THR A 265 1.33 1.19 8.80
CA THR A 265 1.88 0.44 9.92
C THR A 265 1.05 0.66 11.18
N ASP A 266 1.08 -0.30 12.10
CA ASP A 266 0.54 -0.13 13.45
C ASP A 266 1.64 -0.17 14.53
N MET A 267 1.25 0.15 15.76
CA MET A 267 2.14 0.08 16.92
C MET A 267 2.44 -1.36 17.38
N ASN A 268 1.83 -2.38 16.77
CA ASN A 268 2.00 -3.79 17.13
C ASN A 268 2.99 -4.52 16.22
N GLY A 269 3.71 -3.79 15.35
CA GLY A 269 4.68 -4.37 14.42
C GLY A 269 4.04 -5.03 13.20
N ASN A 270 2.87 -4.54 12.76
CA ASN A 270 2.24 -4.99 11.53
C ASN A 270 2.33 -3.93 10.43
N LEU A 271 2.58 -4.40 9.22
CA LEU A 271 2.44 -3.67 7.97
C LEU A 271 1.18 -4.15 7.26
N PHE A 272 0.33 -3.21 6.89
CA PHE A 272 -0.91 -3.44 6.16
C PHE A 272 -0.78 -2.87 4.75
N PHE A 273 -1.28 -3.59 3.76
CA PHE A 273 -1.41 -3.06 2.40
C PHE A 273 -2.57 -3.74 1.66
N ASN A 274 -3.15 -3.02 0.72
CA ASN A 274 -4.19 -3.54 -0.16
C ASN A 274 -3.58 -3.98 -1.50
N GLU A 275 -4.14 -5.03 -2.07
CA GLU A 275 -3.70 -5.60 -3.34
C GLU A 275 -4.83 -5.52 -4.37
N GLN A 276 -4.61 -4.73 -5.42
CA GLN A 276 -5.69 -4.33 -6.34
C GLN A 276 -6.20 -5.48 -7.22
N THR A 277 -5.32 -6.40 -7.62
CA THR A 277 -5.62 -7.46 -8.60
C THR A 277 -5.73 -8.85 -7.99
N SER A 278 -5.34 -9.03 -6.73
CA SER A 278 -5.50 -10.28 -5.99
C SER A 278 -6.75 -10.30 -5.10
N ASN A 279 -7.48 -9.17 -5.03
CA ASN A 279 -8.59 -8.91 -4.09
C ASN A 279 -8.22 -9.26 -2.65
N GLN A 280 -7.03 -8.87 -2.20
CA GLN A 280 -6.58 -9.18 -0.85
C GLN A 280 -6.21 -7.92 -0.07
N LEU A 281 -6.45 -7.98 1.24
CA LEU A 281 -5.87 -7.08 2.22
C LEU A 281 -4.82 -7.85 3.02
N ALA A 282 -3.58 -7.42 2.91
CA ALA A 282 -2.44 -8.05 3.53
C ALA A 282 -2.17 -7.47 4.93
N VAL A 283 -1.77 -8.36 5.83
CA VAL A 283 -1.21 -8.08 7.15
C VAL A 283 0.09 -8.84 7.26
N PHE A 284 1.20 -8.11 7.16
CA PHE A 284 2.55 -8.61 7.30
C PHE A 284 3.06 -8.31 8.71
N ASN A 285 3.37 -9.34 9.49
CA ASN A 285 4.00 -9.16 10.78
C ASN A 285 5.51 -8.97 10.58
N ILE A 286 6.01 -7.80 10.99
CA ILE A 286 7.37 -7.35 10.73
C ILE A 286 8.40 -8.18 11.51
N ASP A 287 8.06 -8.60 12.73
CA ASP A 287 9.00 -9.27 13.63
C ASP A 287 9.30 -10.72 13.22
N ASN A 288 8.30 -11.43 12.69
CA ASN A 288 8.41 -12.86 12.37
C ASN A 288 8.22 -13.20 10.89
N GLU A 289 8.03 -12.18 10.05
CA GLU A 289 7.82 -12.30 8.61
C GLU A 289 6.70 -13.30 8.23
N HIS A 290 5.59 -13.26 8.98
CA HIS A 290 4.37 -13.93 8.58
C HIS A 290 3.49 -12.97 7.76
N LEU A 291 2.92 -13.49 6.67
CA LEU A 291 2.01 -12.76 5.82
C LEU A 291 0.64 -13.44 5.84
N VAL A 292 -0.38 -12.67 6.22
CA VAL A 292 -1.79 -13.07 6.13
C VAL A 292 -2.47 -12.17 5.12
N GLU A 293 -3.06 -12.75 4.08
CA GLU A 293 -3.79 -12.01 3.06
C GLU A 293 -5.27 -12.41 3.10
N TYR A 294 -6.13 -11.46 3.46
CA TYR A 294 -7.56 -11.66 3.60
C TYR A 294 -8.27 -11.46 2.26
N MET A 295 -8.95 -12.50 1.77
CA MET A 295 -9.66 -12.46 0.49
C MET A 295 -10.93 -11.61 0.60
N VAL A 296 -11.04 -10.61 -0.26
CA VAL A 296 -12.28 -9.86 -0.49
C VAL A 296 -13.19 -10.69 -1.42
N PRO A 297 -14.41 -11.04 -0.97
CA PRO A 297 -15.28 -11.96 -1.71
C PRO A 297 -15.82 -11.41 -3.03
N SER A 298 -15.94 -10.09 -3.19
CA SER A 298 -16.49 -9.54 -4.43
C SER A 298 -15.59 -9.82 -5.64
N LYS A 299 -16.23 -10.15 -6.77
CA LYS A 299 -15.58 -10.52 -8.03
C LYS A 299 -16.31 -9.85 -9.21
N ASN A 300 -15.87 -8.68 -9.65
CA ASN A 300 -16.44 -8.03 -10.83
C ASN A 300 -15.76 -8.54 -12.12
N PRO A 301 -16.46 -9.30 -12.98
CA PRO A 301 -15.85 -9.88 -14.18
C PRO A 301 -15.52 -8.84 -15.25
N ASN A 302 -16.12 -7.64 -15.22
CA ASN A 302 -15.86 -6.59 -16.22
C ASN A 302 -14.47 -5.97 -16.09
N TRP A 303 -13.81 -6.21 -14.96
CA TRP A 303 -12.49 -5.64 -14.62
C TRP A 303 -11.37 -6.68 -14.66
N ALA A 304 -11.63 -7.87 -15.20
CA ALA A 304 -10.68 -8.98 -15.27
C ALA A 304 -10.85 -9.78 -16.57
N ASP A 305 -9.88 -10.66 -16.89
CA ASP A 305 -9.92 -11.53 -18.08
C ASP A 305 -10.75 -12.79 -17.81
N CYS A 306 -12.02 -12.61 -17.48
CA CYS A 306 -12.94 -13.69 -17.13
C CYS A 306 -13.63 -14.28 -18.36
N GLU A 307 -14.04 -15.56 -18.27
CA GLU A 307 -14.89 -16.16 -19.30
C GLU A 307 -16.27 -15.49 -19.33
N ASP A 308 -16.89 -15.42 -20.51
CA ASP A 308 -18.13 -14.70 -20.84
C ASP A 308 -19.42 -15.30 -20.22
N ASN A 309 -19.27 -16.00 -19.10
CA ASN A 309 -20.36 -16.64 -18.37
C ASN A 309 -20.64 -15.84 -17.10
N SER A 310 -21.85 -15.26 -17.00
CA SER A 310 -22.40 -14.51 -15.86
C SER A 310 -22.50 -15.28 -14.52
N LYS A 311 -21.85 -16.45 -14.43
CA LYS A 311 -21.76 -17.34 -13.26
C LYS A 311 -20.31 -17.68 -12.88
N SER A 312 -19.31 -17.04 -13.48
CA SER A 312 -17.92 -17.28 -13.13
C SER A 312 -17.60 -16.64 -11.76
N ASN A 313 -16.96 -17.40 -10.86
CA ASN A 313 -16.37 -16.85 -9.64
C ASN A 313 -15.03 -16.19 -10.01
N CYS A 314 -15.10 -15.15 -10.84
CA CYS A 314 -13.97 -14.52 -11.49
C CYS A 314 -14.16 -13.00 -11.52
N GLY A 315 -13.17 -12.23 -11.06
CA GLY A 315 -13.20 -10.77 -11.16
C GLY A 315 -12.45 -10.05 -10.06
N VAL A 316 -12.23 -8.75 -10.24
CA VAL A 316 -11.57 -7.89 -9.24
C VAL A 316 -12.56 -6.99 -8.51
N ALA A 317 -12.30 -6.73 -7.24
CA ALA A 317 -13.05 -5.77 -6.43
C ALA A 317 -12.47 -4.34 -6.51
N GLN A 318 -11.17 -4.25 -6.85
CA GLN A 318 -10.37 -3.01 -6.83
C GLN A 318 -10.45 -2.29 -5.49
N ILE A 319 -9.71 -2.82 -4.52
CA ILE A 319 -9.59 -2.24 -3.19
C ILE A 319 -8.74 -0.97 -3.32
N PHE A 320 -9.34 0.22 -3.18
CA PHE A 320 -8.70 1.51 -3.47
C PHE A 320 -8.45 2.41 -2.26
N GLY A 321 -8.88 2.01 -1.09
CA GLY A 321 -8.57 2.75 0.12
C GLY A 321 -8.83 1.85 1.28
N PHE A 322 -8.03 2.00 2.33
CA PHE A 322 -8.27 1.36 3.59
C PHE A 322 -7.80 2.26 4.73
N ASP A 323 -8.36 2.00 5.91
CA ASP A 323 -7.91 2.62 7.16
C ASP A 323 -7.94 1.54 8.25
N VAL A 324 -6.85 1.45 8.98
CA VAL A 324 -6.64 0.43 10.01
C VAL A 324 -6.98 1.00 11.38
N THR A 325 -7.79 0.24 12.12
CA THR A 325 -8.01 0.41 13.55
C THR A 325 -7.43 -0.79 14.29
N ASN A 326 -7.38 -0.75 15.63
CA ASN A 326 -6.83 -1.85 16.43
C ASN A 326 -7.44 -3.24 16.11
N ASP A 327 -8.69 -3.26 15.64
CA ASP A 327 -9.48 -4.49 15.54
C ASP A 327 -9.91 -4.80 14.10
N ASN A 328 -9.91 -3.78 13.24
CA ASN A 328 -10.57 -3.84 11.94
C ASN A 328 -9.77 -3.10 10.88
N ILE A 329 -9.84 -3.63 9.66
CA ILE A 329 -9.40 -2.95 8.45
C ILE A 329 -10.65 -2.57 7.65
N TRP A 330 -10.99 -1.30 7.61
CA TRP A 330 -12.08 -0.79 6.77
C TRP A 330 -11.52 -0.47 5.40
N PHE A 331 -12.27 -0.78 4.33
CA PHE A 331 -11.81 -0.58 2.96
C PHE A 331 -12.91 -0.23 1.99
N THR A 332 -12.53 0.36 0.85
CA THR A 332 -13.43 0.66 -0.28
C THR A 332 -13.27 -0.37 -1.38
N GLU A 333 -14.37 -0.73 -2.03
CA GLU A 333 -14.39 -1.55 -3.25
C GLU A 333 -14.91 -0.71 -4.41
N TRP A 334 -14.02 -0.30 -5.30
CA TRP A 334 -14.39 0.62 -6.36
C TRP A 334 -15.23 -0.04 -7.44
N ALA A 335 -14.87 -1.25 -7.87
CA ALA A 335 -15.56 -1.96 -8.95
C ALA A 335 -17.01 -2.35 -8.58
N GLU A 336 -17.32 -2.37 -7.29
CA GLU A 336 -18.58 -2.88 -6.74
C GLU A 336 -19.40 -1.82 -6.02
N ASN A 337 -18.84 -0.61 -5.86
CA ASN A 337 -19.44 0.50 -5.11
C ASN A 337 -19.83 0.09 -3.67
N LYS A 338 -18.90 -0.53 -2.95
CA LYS A 338 -19.09 -0.98 -1.55
C LYS A 338 -18.01 -0.40 -0.65
N ILE A 339 -18.29 -0.45 0.65
CA ILE A 339 -17.26 -0.49 1.70
C ILE A 339 -17.31 -1.87 2.36
N GLY A 340 -16.18 -2.32 2.88
CA GLY A 340 -16.05 -3.58 3.59
C GLY A 340 -15.22 -3.43 4.85
N VAL A 341 -15.24 -4.47 5.68
CA VAL A 341 -14.45 -4.56 6.90
C VAL A 341 -13.88 -5.95 7.07
N VAL A 342 -12.60 -6.03 7.42
CA VAL A 342 -11.95 -7.26 7.90
C VAL A 342 -11.80 -7.15 9.42
N ASP A 343 -12.39 -8.08 10.15
CA ASP A 343 -12.21 -8.24 11.59
C ASP A 343 -10.99 -9.12 11.86
N ILE A 344 -9.87 -8.48 12.22
CA ILE A 344 -8.58 -9.15 12.43
C ILE A 344 -8.47 -9.78 13.83
N LYS A 345 -9.46 -9.60 14.71
CA LYS A 345 -9.52 -10.31 16.00
C LYS A 345 -10.01 -11.74 15.84
N LYS A 346 -10.67 -12.07 14.73
CA LYS A 346 -11.09 -13.44 14.46
C LYS A 346 -9.86 -14.35 14.30
N PRO A 347 -9.83 -15.49 14.99
CA PRO A 347 -8.71 -16.41 14.87
C PRO A 347 -8.62 -16.95 13.45
N LEU A 348 -7.40 -17.07 12.93
CA LEU A 348 -7.16 -17.66 11.63
C LEU A 348 -7.61 -19.13 11.61
N PRO A 349 -8.17 -19.63 10.49
CA PRO A 349 -8.58 -21.02 10.36
C PRO A 349 -7.40 -21.99 10.46
N PHE A 350 -6.20 -21.55 10.11
CA PHE A 350 -4.95 -22.28 10.22
C PHE A 350 -3.75 -21.33 10.32
N THR A 351 -2.62 -21.86 10.77
CA THR A 351 -1.31 -21.21 10.68
C THR A 351 -0.35 -22.11 9.91
N VAL A 352 0.75 -21.55 9.43
CA VAL A 352 1.82 -22.31 8.76
C VAL A 352 3.14 -22.13 9.49
N SER A 353 4.01 -23.14 9.41
CA SER A 353 5.38 -23.06 9.93
C SER A 353 6.31 -23.93 9.10
N THR A 354 7.55 -23.48 8.91
CA THR A 354 8.60 -24.23 8.25
C THR A 354 9.53 -24.87 9.28
N ASN A 355 10.19 -25.97 8.92
CA ASN A 355 11.21 -26.60 9.78
C ASN A 355 12.56 -25.86 9.75
N VAL A 356 12.72 -24.87 8.87
CA VAL A 356 13.91 -24.02 8.72
C VAL A 356 13.49 -22.57 8.48
N GLU A 357 14.36 -21.63 8.84
CA GLU A 357 14.19 -20.19 8.52
C GLU A 357 15.01 -19.77 7.30
N SER A 358 16.07 -20.51 6.99
CA SER A 358 16.96 -20.23 5.86
C SER A 358 17.48 -21.50 5.19
N VAL A 359 17.78 -21.42 3.90
CA VAL A 359 18.44 -22.46 3.12
C VAL A 359 19.62 -21.84 2.36
N ILE A 360 20.74 -22.56 2.31
CA ILE A 360 21.92 -22.18 1.52
C ILE A 360 22.06 -23.19 0.39
N LEU A 361 22.18 -22.70 -0.85
CA LEU A 361 22.24 -23.52 -2.06
C LEU A 361 23.43 -23.11 -2.93
N LYS A 362 24.02 -24.10 -3.61
CA LYS A 362 24.85 -23.87 -4.79
C LYS A 362 24.03 -23.97 -6.06
N LYS A 363 24.54 -23.42 -7.15
CA LYS A 363 23.91 -23.53 -8.48
C LYS A 363 23.72 -25.00 -8.85
N GLY A 364 22.52 -25.35 -9.28
CA GLY A 364 22.10 -26.73 -9.58
C GLY A 364 21.70 -27.57 -8.35
N GLU A 365 21.86 -27.06 -7.14
CA GLU A 365 21.52 -27.78 -5.91
C GLU A 365 20.02 -27.69 -5.60
N THR A 366 19.49 -28.76 -5.02
CA THR A 366 18.11 -28.84 -4.53
C THR A 366 18.13 -29.21 -3.05
N GLU A 367 17.47 -28.39 -2.24
CA GLU A 367 17.18 -28.71 -0.84
C GLU A 367 15.68 -28.95 -0.65
N THR A 368 15.34 -29.77 0.33
CA THR A 368 13.95 -30.11 0.64
C THR A 368 13.60 -29.77 2.07
N ILE A 369 12.49 -29.06 2.24
CA ILE A 369 12.00 -28.61 3.54
C ILE A 369 10.53 -29.04 3.73
N SER A 370 10.06 -28.93 4.96
CA SER A 370 8.68 -29.22 5.35
C SER A 370 7.96 -27.94 5.73
N LEU A 371 6.81 -27.70 5.08
CA LEU A 371 5.82 -26.70 5.45
C LEU A 371 4.69 -27.41 6.21
N SER A 372 4.64 -27.18 7.51
CA SER A 372 3.58 -27.67 8.38
C SER A 372 2.38 -26.73 8.35
N ILE A 373 1.18 -27.30 8.23
CA ILE A 373 -0.10 -26.62 8.32
C ILE A 373 -0.70 -27.00 9.67
N ASN A 374 -1.06 -26.00 10.47
CA ASN A 374 -1.60 -26.16 11.81
C ASN A 374 -3.04 -25.65 11.84
N PRO A 375 -4.05 -26.52 11.61
CA PRO A 375 -5.45 -26.16 11.65
C PRO A 375 -5.89 -25.69 13.04
N SER A 376 -6.65 -24.61 13.09
CA SER A 376 -7.32 -24.14 14.31
C SER A 376 -8.64 -24.86 14.57
N SER A 377 -9.19 -25.56 13.56
CA SER A 377 -10.43 -26.34 13.66
C SER A 377 -10.39 -27.60 12.80
N SER A 378 -11.37 -28.49 12.98
CA SER A 378 -11.48 -29.73 12.21
C SER A 378 -11.91 -29.55 10.76
N ASN A 379 -12.44 -28.37 10.39
CA ASN A 379 -12.87 -28.08 9.02
C ASN A 379 -12.35 -26.70 8.60
N ILE A 380 -11.36 -26.71 7.72
CA ILE A 380 -10.65 -25.51 7.23
C ILE A 380 -10.86 -25.26 5.74
N GLY A 381 -11.79 -26.01 5.12
CA GLY A 381 -12.06 -25.99 3.69
C GLY A 381 -10.96 -26.67 2.85
N ASP A 382 -11.06 -26.49 1.54
CA ASP A 382 -10.04 -26.96 0.59
C ASP A 382 -8.82 -26.03 0.66
N ILE A 383 -7.67 -26.61 0.98
CA ILE A 383 -6.39 -25.90 1.06
C ILE A 383 -5.60 -26.13 -0.22
N ASN A 384 -5.01 -25.05 -0.74
CA ASN A 384 -4.12 -25.07 -1.89
C ASN A 384 -2.78 -24.46 -1.52
N PHE A 385 -1.69 -25.01 -2.07
CA PHE A 385 -0.35 -24.49 -1.90
C PHE A 385 -0.15 -23.19 -2.71
N ASN A 386 0.57 -22.23 -2.13
CA ASN A 386 1.05 -21.04 -2.81
C ASN A 386 2.54 -20.83 -2.51
N SER A 387 3.27 -20.34 -3.50
CA SER A 387 4.65 -19.90 -3.32
C SER A 387 4.95 -18.73 -4.24
N ALA A 388 5.79 -17.82 -3.77
CA ALA A 388 6.35 -16.73 -4.54
C ALA A 388 7.77 -16.44 -4.05
N HIS A 389 8.64 -15.87 -4.88
CA HIS A 389 10.00 -15.52 -4.46
C HIS A 389 10.48 -14.22 -5.12
N THR A 390 11.51 -13.62 -4.55
CA THR A 390 12.07 -12.34 -5.02
C THR A 390 13.12 -12.49 -6.13
N ALA A 391 13.52 -13.73 -6.43
CA ALA A 391 14.53 -14.05 -7.42
C ALA A 391 14.15 -13.62 -8.84
N SER A 392 15.17 -13.27 -9.64
CA SER A 392 15.00 -12.63 -10.94
C SER A 392 14.36 -13.56 -11.97
N THR A 393 13.50 -12.99 -12.81
CA THR A 393 12.91 -13.65 -13.99
C THR A 393 13.41 -13.04 -15.31
N ILE A 394 14.51 -12.27 -15.27
CA ILE A 394 15.06 -11.56 -16.44
C ILE A 394 15.53 -12.52 -17.53
N THR A 395 15.88 -13.77 -17.18
CA THR A 395 16.12 -14.83 -18.17
C THR A 395 14.86 -15.66 -18.40
N LYS A 396 14.78 -16.44 -19.50
CA LYS A 396 13.65 -17.35 -19.77
C LYS A 396 13.40 -18.38 -18.64
N SER A 397 14.24 -18.44 -17.62
CA SER A 397 14.11 -19.27 -16.43
C SER A 397 14.36 -18.44 -15.16
N SER A 398 13.58 -18.70 -14.11
CA SER A 398 13.82 -18.16 -12.78
C SER A 398 15.13 -18.70 -12.18
N ASP A 399 15.79 -17.89 -11.35
CA ASP A 399 16.94 -18.31 -10.51
C ASP A 399 16.53 -19.40 -9.50
N LEU A 400 15.30 -19.34 -9.00
CA LEU A 400 14.72 -20.32 -8.08
C LEU A 400 13.59 -21.11 -8.73
N LEU A 401 13.61 -22.43 -8.57
CA LEU A 401 12.56 -23.33 -8.99
C LEU A 401 11.97 -24.03 -7.77
N ILE A 402 10.65 -23.88 -7.59
CA ILE A 402 9.91 -24.43 -6.46
C ILE A 402 9.00 -25.55 -6.96
N SER A 403 9.08 -26.71 -6.30
CA SER A 403 8.13 -27.80 -6.49
C SER A 403 7.66 -28.31 -5.14
N HIS A 404 6.48 -28.93 -5.10
CA HIS A 404 5.88 -29.37 -3.84
C HIS A 404 5.15 -30.70 -4.00
N ASN A 405 4.98 -31.39 -2.88
CA ASN A 405 4.14 -32.57 -2.76
C ASN A 405 3.48 -32.60 -1.37
N PHE A 406 2.17 -32.87 -1.32
CA PHE A 406 1.47 -33.08 -0.06
C PHE A 406 1.85 -34.45 0.52
N ASN A 407 2.64 -34.46 1.60
CA ASN A 407 2.95 -35.69 2.32
C ASN A 407 1.72 -36.21 3.07
N ASN A 408 0.97 -35.29 3.68
CA ASN A 408 -0.34 -35.55 4.28
C ASN A 408 -1.18 -34.24 4.30
N SER A 409 -2.35 -34.25 4.94
CA SER A 409 -3.23 -33.08 4.98
C SER A 409 -2.64 -31.87 5.69
N ASN A 410 -1.63 -32.08 6.55
CA ASN A 410 -1.05 -31.06 7.42
C ASN A 410 0.43 -30.80 7.11
N GLU A 411 0.97 -31.41 6.04
CA GLU A 411 2.39 -31.30 5.73
C GLU A 411 2.63 -31.31 4.21
N ILE A 412 3.33 -30.28 3.75
CA ILE A 412 3.77 -30.14 2.36
C ILE A 412 5.28 -30.19 2.34
N ILE A 413 5.82 -31.09 1.53
CA ILE A 413 7.25 -31.17 1.25
C ILE A 413 7.54 -30.25 0.08
N VAL A 414 8.43 -29.29 0.29
CA VAL A 414 8.80 -28.27 -0.69
C VAL A 414 10.26 -28.48 -1.09
N SER A 415 10.50 -28.66 -2.39
CA SER A 415 11.84 -28.76 -2.96
C SER A 415 12.21 -27.43 -3.62
N ILE A 416 13.30 -26.84 -3.15
CA ILE A 416 13.83 -25.54 -3.56
C ILE A 416 15.11 -25.79 -4.34
N THR A 417 15.12 -25.41 -5.62
CA THR A 417 16.27 -25.62 -6.50
C THR A 417 16.83 -24.30 -6.96
N ALA A 418 18.13 -24.09 -6.76
CA ALA A 418 18.87 -23.00 -7.40
C ALA A 418 19.21 -23.43 -8.83
N ASN A 419 18.78 -22.66 -9.82
CA ASN A 419 19.06 -22.93 -11.22
C ASN A 419 20.58 -22.95 -11.48
N GLU A 420 21.03 -23.73 -12.47
CA GLU A 420 22.44 -23.79 -12.90
C GLU A 420 23.00 -22.42 -13.31
N ILE A 421 22.12 -21.55 -13.84
CA ILE A 421 22.47 -20.18 -14.24
C ILE A 421 22.01 -19.13 -13.23
N ALA A 422 21.61 -19.54 -12.03
CA ALA A 422 21.12 -18.62 -11.02
C ALA A 422 22.18 -17.57 -10.66
N LEU A 423 21.73 -16.34 -10.44
CA LEU A 423 22.57 -15.33 -9.81
C LEU A 423 22.81 -15.69 -8.34
N SER A 424 23.97 -15.32 -7.84
CA SER A 424 24.29 -15.47 -6.42
C SER A 424 23.76 -14.27 -5.65
N GLY A 425 23.26 -14.50 -4.44
CA GLY A 425 22.65 -13.46 -3.63
C GLY A 425 21.63 -14.00 -2.64
N ASP A 426 20.98 -13.08 -1.95
CA ASP A 426 19.99 -13.35 -0.92
C ASP A 426 18.59 -13.11 -1.48
N TYR A 427 17.74 -14.11 -1.33
CA TYR A 427 16.37 -14.12 -1.83
C TYR A 427 15.39 -14.44 -0.72
N LYS A 428 14.18 -13.88 -0.81
CA LYS A 428 13.05 -14.23 0.03
C LYS A 428 12.17 -15.21 -0.73
N LEU A 429 11.85 -16.35 -0.11
CA LEU A 429 10.87 -17.31 -0.60
C LEU A 429 9.66 -17.31 0.34
N LEU A 430 8.52 -16.87 -0.19
CA LEU A 430 7.23 -16.94 0.49
C LEU A 430 6.62 -18.32 0.27
N LEU A 431 6.32 -19.04 1.36
CA LEU A 431 5.63 -20.32 1.34
C LEU A 431 4.36 -20.25 2.17
N GLY A 432 3.26 -20.69 1.59
CA GLY A 432 1.99 -20.65 2.29
C GLY A 432 0.94 -21.54 1.70
N VAL A 433 -0.22 -21.45 2.31
CA VAL A 433 -1.42 -22.13 1.83
C VAL A 433 -2.61 -21.19 1.90
N PHE A 434 -3.58 -21.40 1.02
CA PHE A 434 -4.79 -20.59 0.98
C PHE A 434 -6.04 -21.45 0.89
N ASN A 435 -7.13 -20.90 1.42
CA ASN A 435 -8.49 -21.36 1.14
C ASN A 435 -9.29 -20.20 0.50
N SER A 436 -10.62 -20.27 0.53
CA SER A 436 -11.48 -19.22 -0.03
C SER A 436 -11.50 -17.90 0.75
N GLU A 437 -10.99 -17.88 1.98
CA GLU A 437 -11.10 -16.75 2.91
C GLU A 437 -9.75 -16.07 3.16
N VAL A 438 -8.68 -16.85 3.31
CA VAL A 438 -7.35 -16.33 3.65
C VAL A 438 -6.24 -17.10 2.95
N THR A 439 -5.16 -16.39 2.67
CA THR A 439 -3.83 -16.94 2.41
C THR A 439 -2.99 -16.72 3.67
N VAL A 440 -2.35 -17.78 4.18
CA VAL A 440 -1.42 -17.68 5.32
C VAL A 440 -0.07 -18.22 4.89
N SER A 441 0.95 -17.38 5.00
CA SER A 441 2.28 -17.63 4.47
C SER A 441 3.36 -17.22 5.46
N LYS A 442 4.56 -17.76 5.26
CA LYS A 442 5.78 -17.41 5.99
C LYS A 442 6.94 -17.30 5.00
N TYR A 443 7.82 -16.33 5.24
CA TYR A 443 9.06 -16.21 4.48
C TYR A 443 10.15 -17.13 5.02
N ILE A 444 11.00 -17.59 4.11
CA ILE A 444 12.32 -18.14 4.42
C ILE A 444 13.37 -17.44 3.57
N ASP A 445 14.58 -17.35 4.11
CA ASP A 445 15.74 -16.86 3.37
C ASP A 445 16.33 -17.96 2.50
N VAL A 446 16.69 -17.62 1.26
CA VAL A 446 17.39 -18.51 0.34
C VAL A 446 18.65 -17.80 -0.14
N ILE A 447 19.81 -18.35 0.22
CA ILE A 447 21.12 -17.81 -0.10
C ILE A 447 21.74 -18.68 -1.19
N ILE A 448 21.97 -18.10 -2.37
CA ILE A 448 22.67 -18.80 -3.46
C ILE A 448 24.14 -18.40 -3.45
N GLU A 449 25.01 -19.36 -3.16
CA GLU A 449 26.47 -19.15 -3.15
C GLU A 449 27.04 -18.98 -4.57
N SER A 450 28.24 -18.39 -4.63
CA SER A 450 28.98 -18.09 -5.87
C SER A 450 29.43 -19.32 -6.65
#